data_AF-A0A449I2U6-F1
#
_entry.id   AF-A0A449I2U6-F1
#
_cell.length_a   1.000
_cell.length_b   1.000
_cell.length_c   1.000
_cell.angle_alpha   90.00
_cell.angle_beta   90.00
_cell.angle_gamma   90.00
#
_symmetry.space_group_name_H-M   'P 1'
#
loop_
_entity.id
_entity.type
_entity.pdbx_description
1 polymer ?
#
loop_
_entity_poly.entity_id
_entity_poly.type
_entity_poly.pdbx_seq_one_letter_code
_entity_poly.pdbx_strand_id
1 'polypeptide(L)'
;MKRIVILTTLLAAVIGSAMGQTEIRTAEELAAIGTDKETLSGSYILINDLTLDDWVPIGRMDHDGEMGFSGTFDGNGHTITINSFGPETDNRSVGLFGVVDGKGEIKNLRVAGKPTYTDGQKLLYIGNIAGVNKGKITCCVSTADLSCEYAQTEPRKKVKALSGYEGGQYGGCIAGVNNGNIWHCYSTGSIRVALGFAAGIACGNGLLVTGGFSIGIGSGGVGFGATPGSSKGKYGLIEYCYSEASVFSSGNAGGIVVFAPGGTGILNNSVALNRLIEVRGAGKPLPKASPFPVGGKMVLSHPNFQFYYLENIPLHRYDGNDVEQPPVKLSPKRAVPLSTTQEESWWRLPDGADKNIKKKMIAFPFGTDDTAPWQWDSQRKRPVLYWEIANQ
;
A
#
# COMPACT_ATOMS: atom_id res chain seq x y z
N MET A 1 5.74 -1.08 -40.22
CA MET A 1 7.15 -1.53 -40.17
C MET A 1 8.03 -0.46 -39.51
N LYS A 2 7.85 -0.19 -38.21
CA LYS A 2 8.71 0.72 -37.41
C LYS A 2 8.92 0.24 -35.95
N ARG A 3 8.60 -1.03 -35.64
CA ARG A 3 8.57 -1.55 -34.26
C ARG A 3 9.63 -2.63 -33.94
N ILE A 4 10.67 -2.79 -34.76
CA ILE A 4 11.61 -3.93 -34.64
C ILE A 4 13.08 -3.50 -34.41
N VAL A 5 13.40 -2.21 -34.26
CA VAL A 5 14.82 -1.76 -34.16
C VAL A 5 15.13 -0.90 -32.92
N ILE A 6 14.45 -1.14 -31.79
CA ILE A 6 14.82 -0.47 -30.51
C ILE A 6 15.33 -1.48 -29.46
N LEU A 7 15.44 -2.78 -29.81
CA LEU A 7 15.83 -3.80 -28.84
C LEU A 7 17.35 -4.01 -28.67
N THR A 8 18.22 -3.20 -29.27
CA THR A 8 19.68 -3.46 -29.27
C THR A 8 20.61 -2.27 -29.04
N THR A 9 20.12 -1.07 -28.66
CA THR A 9 21.02 0.09 -28.45
C THR A 9 20.75 0.95 -27.21
N LEU A 10 20.05 0.46 -26.18
CA LEU A 10 20.04 1.11 -24.86
C LEU A 10 20.82 0.31 -23.80
N LEU A 11 22.03 -0.14 -24.17
CA LEU A 11 23.04 -0.64 -23.24
C LEU A 11 24.29 0.24 -23.27
N ALA A 12 24.09 1.56 -23.22
CA ALA A 12 25.09 2.60 -22.95
C ALA A 12 24.29 3.92 -22.80
N ALA A 13 24.17 4.60 -21.66
CA ALA A 13 25.00 4.62 -20.48
C ALA A 13 24.12 4.73 -19.23
N VAL A 14 23.87 3.60 -18.57
CA VAL A 14 23.63 3.61 -17.13
C VAL A 14 25.00 3.60 -16.50
N ILE A 15 25.54 4.77 -16.17
CA ILE A 15 26.80 4.87 -15.43
C ILE A 15 26.48 4.50 -13.98
N GLY A 16 26.39 3.21 -13.71
CA GLY A 16 26.55 2.71 -12.35
C GLY A 16 27.96 3.06 -11.90
N SER A 17 28.10 3.96 -10.91
CA SER A 17 29.36 4.07 -10.19
C SER A 17 29.60 2.75 -9.46
N ALA A 18 30.85 2.36 -9.26
CA ALA A 18 31.25 1.01 -8.87
C ALA A 18 30.78 0.52 -7.47
N MET A 19 29.86 1.24 -6.81
CA MET A 19 29.06 0.80 -5.65
C MET A 19 27.63 1.41 -5.62
N GLY A 20 27.15 2.01 -6.71
CA GLY A 20 26.02 2.97 -6.70
C GLY A 20 24.72 2.47 -7.32
N GLN A 21 23.61 3.02 -6.85
CA GLN A 21 22.29 2.84 -7.45
C GLN A 21 22.27 3.46 -8.86
N THR A 22 21.45 2.88 -9.75
CA THR A 22 21.16 3.44 -11.08
C THR A 22 20.27 4.66 -10.93
N GLU A 23 20.77 5.82 -11.37
CA GLU A 23 19.97 7.04 -11.35
C GLU A 23 18.89 7.01 -12.43
N ILE A 24 17.69 7.44 -12.05
CA ILE A 24 16.55 7.60 -12.93
C ILE A 24 16.22 9.10 -12.96
N ARG A 25 16.37 9.69 -14.16
CA ARG A 25 16.28 11.12 -14.42
C ARG A 25 15.06 11.47 -15.26
N THR A 26 14.53 10.50 -16.00
CA THR A 26 13.45 10.65 -16.99
C THR A 26 12.39 9.56 -16.86
N ALA A 27 11.22 9.80 -17.44
CA ALA A 27 10.13 8.83 -17.50
C ALA A 27 10.51 7.59 -18.34
N GLU A 28 11.30 7.78 -19.40
CA GLU A 28 11.78 6.72 -20.28
C GLU A 28 12.74 5.77 -19.56
N GLU A 29 13.66 6.31 -18.75
CA GLU A 29 14.57 5.49 -17.93
C GLU A 29 13.80 4.69 -16.88
N LEU A 30 12.76 5.28 -16.27
CA LEU A 30 11.89 4.57 -15.34
C LEU A 30 11.11 3.44 -16.05
N ALA A 31 10.53 3.74 -17.22
CA ALA A 31 9.81 2.77 -18.03
C ALA A 31 10.71 1.61 -18.50
N ALA A 32 12.01 1.87 -18.70
CA ALA A 32 12.98 0.86 -19.09
C ALA A 32 13.23 -0.23 -18.01
N ILE A 33 12.81 -0.02 -16.75
CA ILE A 33 12.79 -1.10 -15.76
C ILE A 33 11.83 -2.21 -16.21
N GLY A 34 10.66 -1.82 -16.74
CA GLY A 34 9.74 -2.71 -17.45
C GLY A 34 9.38 -3.99 -16.69
N THR A 35 9.54 -5.14 -17.36
CA THR A 35 9.16 -6.45 -16.81
C THR A 35 10.22 -7.54 -17.01
N ASP A 36 11.43 -7.15 -17.42
CA ASP A 36 12.56 -8.05 -17.64
C ASP A 36 13.24 -8.41 -16.33
N LYS A 37 13.63 -9.68 -16.18
CA LYS A 37 14.14 -10.20 -14.90
C LYS A 37 15.39 -9.46 -14.40
N GLU A 38 16.28 -9.07 -15.31
CA GLU A 38 17.54 -8.41 -14.97
C GLU A 38 17.27 -7.00 -14.41
N THR A 39 16.50 -6.20 -15.14
CA THR A 39 16.12 -4.85 -14.72
C THR A 39 15.23 -4.85 -13.47
N LEU A 40 14.32 -5.82 -13.32
CA LEU A 40 13.51 -5.98 -12.11
C LEU A 40 14.33 -6.29 -10.84
N SER A 41 15.60 -6.66 -10.95
CA SER A 41 16.50 -6.90 -9.80
C SER A 41 17.46 -5.74 -9.51
N GLY A 42 17.42 -4.69 -10.31
CA GLY A 42 18.32 -3.54 -10.19
C GLY A 42 18.09 -2.69 -8.94
N SER A 43 19.08 -1.88 -8.60
CA SER A 43 18.96 -0.85 -7.56
C SER A 43 18.89 0.51 -8.24
N TYR A 44 17.85 1.27 -7.94
CA TYR A 44 17.48 2.51 -8.61
C TYR A 44 17.29 3.64 -7.60
N ILE A 45 17.64 4.86 -8.01
CA ILE A 45 17.41 6.08 -7.26
C ILE A 45 16.83 7.17 -8.17
N LEU A 46 15.73 7.79 -7.76
CA LEU A 46 15.22 8.99 -8.43
C LEU A 46 16.10 10.18 -8.07
N ILE A 47 16.31 11.05 -9.05
CA ILE A 47 17.02 12.32 -8.83
C ILE A 47 16.22 13.54 -9.29
N ASN A 48 15.04 13.30 -9.86
CA ASN A 48 14.12 14.31 -10.36
C ASN A 48 12.69 13.84 -10.09
N ASP A 49 11.79 14.81 -9.97
CA ASP A 49 10.36 14.53 -10.06
C ASP A 49 10.02 14.14 -11.51
N LEU A 50 9.12 13.17 -11.67
CA LEU A 50 8.72 12.64 -12.97
C LEU A 50 7.21 12.77 -13.16
N THR A 51 6.79 12.98 -14.39
CA THR A 51 5.38 12.89 -14.81
C THR A 51 5.26 11.78 -15.84
N LEU A 52 4.26 10.92 -15.67
CA LEU A 52 4.07 9.70 -16.44
C LEU A 52 2.69 9.74 -17.12
N ASP A 53 2.70 9.62 -18.44
CA ASP A 53 1.52 9.44 -19.27
C ASP A 53 1.53 8.03 -19.87
N ASP A 54 0.35 7.44 -20.03
CA ASP A 54 0.13 6.09 -20.55
C ASP A 54 1.00 5.04 -19.84
N TRP A 55 1.12 5.17 -18.52
CA TRP A 55 2.04 4.40 -17.70
C TRP A 55 1.73 2.90 -17.73
N VAL A 56 2.75 2.08 -17.96
CA VAL A 56 2.69 0.62 -17.83
C VAL A 56 3.41 0.21 -16.54
N PRO A 57 2.76 -0.54 -15.63
CA PRO A 57 3.35 -0.89 -14.35
C PRO A 57 4.69 -1.65 -14.47
N ILE A 58 5.61 -1.35 -13.55
CA ILE A 58 6.85 -2.13 -13.40
C ILE A 58 6.52 -3.49 -12.76
N GLY A 59 6.89 -4.57 -13.45
CA GLY A 59 6.45 -5.91 -13.10
C GLY A 59 4.97 -6.18 -13.44
N ARG A 60 4.61 -7.46 -13.53
CA ARG A 60 3.31 -7.90 -14.06
C ARG A 60 2.77 -9.15 -13.38
N MET A 61 1.46 -9.29 -13.40
CA MET A 61 0.72 -10.50 -13.05
C MET A 61 -0.32 -10.78 -14.14
N ASP A 62 0.06 -11.57 -15.12
CA ASP A 62 -0.70 -11.82 -16.35
C ASP A 62 -0.87 -13.34 -16.58
N HIS A 63 -1.36 -13.74 -17.77
CA HIS A 63 -1.57 -15.16 -18.07
C HIS A 63 -0.29 -16.00 -18.14
N ASP A 64 0.86 -15.38 -18.40
CA ASP A 64 2.17 -16.04 -18.49
C ASP A 64 2.81 -16.21 -17.10
N GLY A 65 2.31 -15.48 -16.10
CA GLY A 65 2.63 -15.69 -14.70
C GLY A 65 2.87 -14.39 -13.96
N GLU A 66 3.69 -14.48 -12.93
CA GLU A 66 4.03 -13.34 -12.09
C GLU A 66 5.52 -13.03 -12.22
N MET A 67 5.83 -11.78 -12.56
CA MET A 67 7.18 -11.23 -12.60
C MET A 67 7.19 -9.93 -11.80
N GLY A 68 7.75 -9.97 -10.59
CA GLY A 68 7.77 -8.83 -9.67
C GLY A 68 9.12 -8.15 -9.57
N PHE A 69 9.09 -6.86 -9.23
CA PHE A 69 10.27 -6.07 -8.89
C PHE A 69 10.88 -6.62 -7.59
N SER A 70 12.13 -7.06 -7.68
CA SER A 70 12.89 -7.71 -6.62
C SER A 70 14.11 -6.90 -6.16
N GLY A 71 14.32 -5.74 -6.79
CA GLY A 71 15.41 -4.80 -6.52
C GLY A 71 15.08 -3.75 -5.46
N THR A 72 15.82 -2.64 -5.48
CA THR A 72 15.58 -1.49 -4.59
C THR A 72 15.23 -0.27 -5.43
N PHE A 73 14.16 0.43 -5.08
CA PHE A 73 13.78 1.70 -5.67
C PHE A 73 13.72 2.76 -4.59
N ASP A 74 14.70 3.66 -4.58
CA ASP A 74 14.74 4.81 -3.68
C ASP A 74 14.18 6.03 -4.41
N GLY A 75 13.03 6.51 -3.99
CA GLY A 75 12.44 7.74 -4.50
C GLY A 75 13.24 8.98 -4.11
N ASN A 76 14.16 8.89 -3.13
CA ASN A 76 15.01 10.00 -2.68
C ASN A 76 14.23 11.29 -2.34
N GLY A 77 12.99 11.12 -1.87
CA GLY A 77 12.04 12.20 -1.56
C GLY A 77 11.39 12.88 -2.77
N HIS A 78 11.63 12.39 -3.99
CA HIS A 78 11.01 12.89 -5.22
C HIS A 78 9.58 12.39 -5.42
N THR A 79 8.88 13.09 -6.31
CA THR A 79 7.50 12.80 -6.69
C THR A 79 7.41 12.19 -8.08
N ILE A 80 6.67 11.09 -8.20
CA ILE A 80 6.18 10.57 -9.47
C ILE A 80 4.69 10.92 -9.59
N THR A 81 4.33 11.66 -10.64
CA THR A 81 2.95 12.00 -10.98
C THR A 81 2.46 11.09 -12.10
N ILE A 82 1.42 10.28 -11.85
CA ILE A 82 0.80 9.42 -12.87
C ILE A 82 -0.46 10.13 -13.38
N ASN A 83 -0.46 10.52 -14.65
CA ASN A 83 -1.62 11.15 -15.31
C ASN A 83 -2.60 10.11 -15.84
N SER A 84 -2.09 9.09 -16.52
CA SER A 84 -2.88 7.99 -17.08
C SER A 84 -2.11 6.67 -17.03
N PHE A 85 -2.85 5.57 -17.03
CA PHE A 85 -2.28 4.25 -17.31
C PHE A 85 -2.39 3.95 -18.80
N GLY A 86 -1.45 3.16 -19.30
CA GLY A 86 -1.45 2.66 -20.67
C GLY A 86 -2.65 1.74 -20.93
N PRO A 87 -2.91 1.39 -22.19
CA PRO A 87 -4.10 0.65 -22.60
C PRO A 87 -4.22 -0.71 -21.89
N GLU A 88 -5.45 -1.19 -21.80
CA GLU A 88 -5.82 -2.42 -21.11
C GLU A 88 -4.93 -3.61 -21.53
N THR A 89 -4.30 -4.24 -20.53
CA THR A 89 -3.57 -5.49 -20.67
C THR A 89 -4.34 -6.60 -19.94
N ASP A 90 -3.86 -7.84 -20.02
CA ASP A 90 -4.31 -8.93 -19.14
C ASP A 90 -3.60 -8.91 -17.77
N ASN A 91 -2.78 -7.88 -17.50
CA ASN A 91 -2.16 -7.67 -16.20
C ASN A 91 -3.24 -7.37 -15.15
N ARG A 92 -3.20 -8.08 -14.03
CA ARG A 92 -4.12 -7.91 -12.91
C ARG A 92 -3.60 -7.03 -11.79
N SER A 93 -2.37 -6.55 -11.90
CA SER A 93 -1.75 -5.75 -10.87
C SER A 93 -1.31 -4.40 -11.42
N VAL A 94 -1.92 -3.34 -10.88
CA VAL A 94 -1.84 -1.97 -11.41
C VAL A 94 -1.38 -1.01 -10.32
N GLY A 95 -0.45 -0.14 -10.71
CA GLY A 95 0.16 0.91 -9.90
C GLY A 95 1.42 1.41 -10.57
N LEU A 96 2.24 2.19 -9.86
CA LEU A 96 3.60 2.45 -10.33
C LEU A 96 4.34 1.13 -10.57
N PHE A 97 4.23 0.22 -9.60
CA PHE A 97 4.65 -1.17 -9.69
C PHE A 97 3.43 -2.08 -9.79
N GLY A 98 3.42 -2.99 -10.75
CA GLY A 98 2.40 -4.04 -10.80
C GLY A 98 2.61 -4.99 -9.62
N VAL A 99 3.79 -5.57 -9.51
CA VAL A 99 4.14 -6.49 -8.41
C VAL A 99 5.49 -6.12 -7.81
N VAL A 100 5.53 -6.00 -6.49
CA VAL A 100 6.76 -5.97 -5.70
C VAL A 100 6.97 -7.36 -5.12
N ASP A 101 8.03 -8.05 -5.53
CA ASP A 101 8.35 -9.40 -5.04
C ASP A 101 8.95 -9.34 -3.62
N GLY A 102 9.10 -10.48 -2.96
CA GLY A 102 9.53 -10.60 -1.56
C GLY A 102 10.90 -10.00 -1.22
N LYS A 103 11.76 -9.77 -2.22
CA LYS A 103 13.04 -9.07 -2.06
C LYS A 103 12.95 -7.58 -2.41
N GLY A 104 11.89 -7.17 -3.11
CA GLY A 104 11.69 -5.81 -3.58
C GLY A 104 11.54 -4.83 -2.42
N GLU A 105 12.15 -3.65 -2.58
CA GLU A 105 12.05 -2.55 -1.64
C GLU A 105 11.77 -1.25 -2.39
N ILE A 106 10.71 -0.56 -2.01
CA ILE A 106 10.37 0.78 -2.49
C ILE A 106 10.40 1.71 -1.28
N LYS A 107 11.14 2.80 -1.36
CA LYS A 107 11.26 3.74 -0.24
C LYS A 107 11.32 5.19 -0.66
N ASN A 108 11.02 6.10 0.27
CA ASN A 108 11.22 7.54 0.15
C ASN A 108 10.57 8.16 -1.10
N LEU A 109 9.35 7.76 -1.42
CA LEU A 109 8.69 8.13 -2.68
C LEU A 109 7.34 8.78 -2.43
N ARG A 110 7.04 9.85 -3.15
CA ARG A 110 5.66 10.34 -3.32
C ARG A 110 5.09 9.89 -4.66
N VAL A 111 3.87 9.34 -4.65
CA VAL A 111 3.06 9.16 -5.86
C VAL A 111 1.86 10.11 -5.84
N ALA A 112 1.71 10.88 -6.92
CA ALA A 112 0.68 11.88 -7.11
C ALA A 112 -0.05 11.67 -8.47
N GLY A 113 -1.01 12.55 -8.77
CA GLY A 113 -1.78 12.54 -10.02
C GLY A 113 -3.25 12.16 -9.81
N LYS A 114 -3.98 12.03 -10.91
CA LYS A 114 -5.41 11.67 -10.89
C LYS A 114 -5.73 10.58 -11.92
N PRO A 115 -5.01 9.45 -11.91
CA PRO A 115 -5.17 8.46 -12.95
C PRO A 115 -6.50 7.73 -12.81
N THR A 116 -7.09 7.41 -13.96
CA THR A 116 -8.23 6.49 -14.06
C THR A 116 -7.77 5.23 -14.77
N TYR A 117 -8.03 4.08 -14.14
CA TYR A 117 -7.85 2.77 -14.75
C TYR A 117 -9.23 2.17 -15.02
N THR A 118 -9.55 1.97 -16.30
CA THR A 118 -10.77 1.29 -16.72
C THR A 118 -10.41 -0.11 -17.13
N ASP A 119 -11.11 -1.12 -16.60
CA ASP A 119 -10.87 -2.50 -16.99
C ASP A 119 -12.13 -3.36 -16.84
N GLY A 120 -12.31 -4.34 -17.72
CA GLY A 120 -13.34 -5.37 -17.61
C GLY A 120 -12.93 -6.61 -16.84
N GLN A 121 -11.73 -6.63 -16.27
CA GLN A 121 -11.31 -7.72 -15.41
C GLN A 121 -12.15 -7.79 -14.13
N LYS A 122 -12.81 -8.93 -13.96
CA LYS A 122 -13.50 -9.28 -12.72
C LYS A 122 -12.57 -9.44 -11.53
N LEU A 123 -11.25 -9.46 -11.70
CA LEU A 123 -10.28 -9.54 -10.60
C LEU A 123 -9.11 -8.61 -10.89
N LEU A 124 -8.90 -7.63 -10.03
CA LEU A 124 -7.85 -6.63 -10.18
C LEU A 124 -7.28 -6.25 -8.81
N TYR A 125 -5.97 -6.03 -8.74
CA TYR A 125 -5.26 -5.48 -7.59
C TYR A 125 -4.69 -4.14 -7.99
N ILE A 126 -5.15 -3.05 -7.36
CA ILE A 126 -4.79 -1.70 -7.79
C ILE A 126 -4.38 -0.82 -6.61
N GLY A 127 -3.26 -0.12 -6.74
CA GLY A 127 -2.86 0.92 -5.81
C GLY A 127 -1.90 1.90 -6.43
N ASN A 128 -1.70 3.07 -5.82
CA ASN A 128 -0.87 4.10 -6.46
C ASN A 128 0.60 3.68 -6.53
N ILE A 129 1.14 3.04 -5.48
CA ILE A 129 2.52 2.56 -5.47
C ILE A 129 2.60 1.15 -6.02
N ALA A 130 1.77 0.23 -5.51
CA ALA A 130 1.81 -1.17 -5.92
C ALA A 130 0.41 -1.76 -6.17
N GLY A 131 0.26 -2.55 -7.23
CA GLY A 131 -0.90 -3.45 -7.34
C GLY A 131 -0.84 -4.54 -6.27
N VAL A 132 0.29 -5.26 -6.21
CA VAL A 132 0.56 -6.29 -5.21
C VAL A 132 1.92 -6.05 -4.56
N ASN A 133 1.95 -5.94 -3.23
CA ASN A 133 3.18 -5.91 -2.44
C ASN A 133 3.43 -7.28 -1.79
N LYS A 134 4.61 -7.86 -2.01
CA LYS A 134 5.14 -9.01 -1.25
C LYS A 134 6.46 -8.67 -0.55
N GLY A 135 7.06 -7.53 -0.89
CA GLY A 135 8.31 -7.03 -0.36
C GLY A 135 8.08 -5.94 0.69
N LYS A 136 8.80 -4.83 0.55
CA LYS A 136 8.77 -3.70 1.49
C LYS A 136 8.39 -2.40 0.78
N ILE A 137 7.45 -1.66 1.35
CA ILE A 137 7.15 -0.28 0.99
C ILE A 137 7.32 0.56 2.25
N THR A 138 8.27 1.49 2.26
CA THR A 138 8.66 2.23 3.47
C THR A 138 8.80 3.73 3.21
N CYS A 139 8.35 4.57 4.14
CA CYS A 139 8.53 6.03 4.02
C CYS A 139 7.97 6.58 2.69
N CYS A 140 6.79 6.10 2.27
CA CYS A 140 6.16 6.52 1.02
C CYS A 140 4.82 7.22 1.26
N VAL A 141 4.47 8.11 0.33
CA VAL A 141 3.23 8.89 0.39
C VAL A 141 2.43 8.71 -0.89
N SER A 142 1.12 8.57 -0.75
CA SER A 142 0.20 8.73 -1.86
C SER A 142 -0.69 9.97 -1.70
N THR A 143 -0.56 10.92 -2.62
CA THR A 143 -1.44 12.09 -2.73
C THR A 143 -2.34 12.00 -3.96
N ALA A 144 -2.38 10.84 -4.62
CA ALA A 144 -3.09 10.66 -5.88
C ALA A 144 -4.58 10.39 -5.70
N ASP A 145 -5.39 10.85 -6.65
CA ASP A 145 -6.82 10.54 -6.76
C ASP A 145 -7.02 9.41 -7.78
N LEU A 146 -6.95 8.17 -7.31
CA LEU A 146 -7.03 6.98 -8.15
C LEU A 146 -8.47 6.53 -8.33
N SER A 147 -8.93 6.45 -9.57
CA SER A 147 -10.22 5.86 -9.92
C SER A 147 -10.04 4.55 -10.68
N CYS A 148 -10.69 3.50 -10.19
CA CYS A 148 -10.78 2.21 -10.85
C CYS A 148 -12.22 1.99 -11.30
N GLU A 149 -12.43 2.06 -12.61
CA GLU A 149 -13.72 1.85 -13.24
C GLU A 149 -13.87 0.40 -13.70
N TYR A 150 -15.10 -0.02 -13.95
CA TYR A 150 -15.40 -1.35 -14.46
C TYR A 150 -16.22 -1.21 -15.74
N ALA A 151 -15.61 -1.56 -16.87
CA ALA A 151 -16.30 -1.64 -18.16
C ALA A 151 -16.53 -3.12 -18.48
N GLN A 152 -17.77 -3.58 -18.67
CA GLN A 152 -17.99 -4.97 -19.06
C GLN A 152 -17.38 -5.24 -20.45
N THR A 153 -16.22 -5.87 -20.50
CA THR A 153 -15.58 -6.35 -21.74
C THR A 153 -15.71 -7.86 -21.87
N GLU A 154 -15.49 -8.39 -23.07
CA GLU A 154 -15.45 -9.84 -23.33
C GLU A 154 -14.53 -10.59 -22.35
N PRO A 155 -14.85 -11.84 -21.96
CA PRO A 155 -14.05 -12.61 -21.01
C PRO A 155 -12.61 -12.79 -21.50
N ARG A 156 -11.65 -12.17 -20.81
CA ARG A 156 -10.21 -12.41 -21.06
C ARG A 156 -9.77 -13.79 -20.59
N LYS A 157 -8.60 -14.23 -21.07
CA LYS A 157 -7.94 -15.46 -20.59
C LYS A 157 -7.90 -15.46 -19.05
N LYS A 158 -8.17 -16.61 -18.45
CA LYS A 158 -8.13 -16.75 -16.98
C LYS A 158 -6.69 -16.68 -16.50
N VAL A 159 -6.28 -15.54 -15.92
CA VAL A 159 -5.10 -15.46 -15.06
C VAL A 159 -5.42 -16.12 -13.70
N LYS A 160 -4.42 -16.71 -13.05
CA LYS A 160 -4.59 -17.33 -11.73
C LYS A 160 -4.70 -16.24 -10.65
N ALA A 161 -5.74 -16.31 -9.81
CA ALA A 161 -5.89 -15.41 -8.66
C ALA A 161 -4.83 -15.69 -7.58
N LEU A 162 -4.47 -14.66 -6.81
CA LEU A 162 -3.75 -14.87 -5.55
C LEU A 162 -4.62 -15.72 -4.59
N SER A 163 -3.97 -16.61 -3.84
CA SER A 163 -4.67 -17.47 -2.88
C SER A 163 -5.44 -16.64 -1.86
N GLY A 164 -6.73 -16.93 -1.67
CA GLY A 164 -7.62 -16.20 -0.75
C GLY A 164 -8.34 -14.99 -1.36
N TYR A 165 -8.16 -14.72 -2.65
CA TYR A 165 -8.82 -13.64 -3.37
C TYR A 165 -9.74 -14.21 -4.45
N GLU A 166 -10.99 -13.78 -4.45
CA GLU A 166 -12.03 -14.29 -5.36
C GLU A 166 -12.85 -13.12 -5.92
N GLY A 167 -12.59 -12.77 -7.18
CA GLY A 167 -13.33 -11.72 -7.88
C GLY A 167 -13.27 -10.34 -7.21
N GLY A 168 -13.78 -9.35 -7.91
CA GLY A 168 -13.70 -7.94 -7.54
C GLY A 168 -12.33 -7.30 -7.71
N GLN A 169 -12.35 -5.99 -7.60
CA GLN A 169 -11.22 -5.09 -7.57
C GLN A 169 -10.82 -4.86 -6.11
N TYR A 170 -9.52 -4.87 -5.82
CA TYR A 170 -8.95 -4.61 -4.49
C TYR A 170 -8.08 -3.36 -4.58
N GLY A 171 -8.61 -2.23 -4.12
CA GLY A 171 -7.99 -0.91 -4.26
C GLY A 171 -7.40 -0.37 -2.96
N GLY A 172 -6.14 0.04 -2.94
CA GLY A 172 -5.57 0.75 -1.79
C GLY A 172 -4.72 1.95 -2.22
N CYS A 173 -4.72 3.04 -1.44
CA CYS A 173 -3.96 4.22 -1.86
C CYS A 173 -2.45 3.97 -1.91
N ILE A 174 -1.91 3.02 -1.13
CA ILE A 174 -0.51 2.58 -1.23
C ILE A 174 -0.42 1.30 -2.05
N ALA A 175 -1.13 0.25 -1.61
CA ALA A 175 -1.10 -1.05 -2.27
C ALA A 175 -2.51 -1.64 -2.47
N GLY A 176 -2.76 -2.25 -3.63
CA GLY A 176 -4.00 -2.98 -3.87
C GLY A 176 -4.13 -4.23 -2.98
N VAL A 177 -3.05 -5.00 -2.88
CA VAL A 177 -2.89 -6.17 -1.99
C VAL A 177 -1.55 -6.10 -1.26
N ASN A 178 -1.55 -6.35 0.06
CA ASN A 178 -0.34 -6.43 0.87
C ASN A 178 -0.12 -7.83 1.47
N ASN A 179 0.90 -8.52 0.97
CA ASN A 179 1.45 -9.79 1.45
C ASN A 179 2.91 -9.65 1.93
N GLY A 180 3.36 -8.41 2.14
CA GLY A 180 4.66 -8.05 2.67
C GLY A 180 4.51 -6.97 3.75
N ASN A 181 5.39 -5.98 3.71
CA ASN A 181 5.49 -4.97 4.76
C ASN A 181 5.21 -3.58 4.19
N ILE A 182 4.35 -2.82 4.87
CA ILE A 182 4.12 -1.40 4.63
C ILE A 182 4.40 -0.66 5.94
N TRP A 183 5.40 0.21 5.95
CA TRP A 183 5.83 0.94 7.14
C TRP A 183 6.01 2.42 6.88
N HIS A 184 5.66 3.25 7.86
CA HIS A 184 5.88 4.69 7.77
C HIS A 184 5.30 5.28 6.48
N CYS A 185 4.08 4.90 6.12
CA CYS A 185 3.43 5.37 4.89
C CYS A 185 2.15 6.11 5.23
N TYR A 186 1.78 7.07 4.38
CA TYR A 186 0.47 7.70 4.53
C TYR A 186 -0.16 8.10 3.20
N SER A 187 -1.46 8.37 3.25
CA SER A 187 -2.22 8.81 2.09
C SER A 187 -3.10 10.02 2.40
N THR A 188 -3.20 10.93 1.43
CA THR A 188 -4.05 12.13 1.51
C THR A 188 -4.92 12.34 0.27
N GLY A 189 -4.74 11.54 -0.78
CA GLY A 189 -5.54 11.61 -2.00
C GLY A 189 -6.89 10.90 -1.86
N SER A 190 -7.27 10.12 -2.86
CA SER A 190 -8.49 9.32 -2.84
C SER A 190 -8.34 8.02 -3.61
N ILE A 191 -9.17 7.04 -3.26
CA ILE A 191 -9.30 5.78 -3.99
C ILE A 191 -10.78 5.50 -4.25
N ARG A 192 -11.13 5.24 -5.51
CA ARG A 192 -12.46 4.84 -5.93
C ARG A 192 -12.40 3.51 -6.65
N VAL A 193 -13.21 2.54 -6.22
CA VAL A 193 -13.28 1.20 -6.79
C VAL A 193 -14.72 0.87 -7.17
N ALA A 194 -14.98 0.70 -8.46
CA ALA A 194 -16.32 0.46 -8.98
C ALA A 194 -16.87 -0.93 -8.63
N LEU A 195 -16.04 -1.97 -8.62
CA LEU A 195 -16.46 -3.35 -8.40
C LEU A 195 -15.60 -4.08 -7.36
N GLY A 196 -15.68 -3.69 -6.09
CA GLY A 196 -14.94 -4.42 -5.05
C GLY A 196 -14.59 -3.57 -3.84
N PHE A 197 -13.47 -3.88 -3.21
CA PHE A 197 -13.09 -3.38 -1.90
C PHE A 197 -12.08 -2.24 -2.02
N ALA A 198 -12.13 -1.29 -1.09
CA ALA A 198 -11.16 -0.20 -1.04
C ALA A 198 -10.63 0.09 0.37
N ALA A 199 -9.40 0.60 0.46
CA ALA A 199 -8.81 0.99 1.73
C ALA A 199 -7.88 2.21 1.62
N GLY A 200 -7.74 2.95 2.72
CA GLY A 200 -6.86 4.12 2.78
C GLY A 200 -5.37 3.82 2.64
N ILE A 201 -4.89 2.63 3.01
CA ILE A 201 -3.49 2.20 2.80
C ILE A 201 -3.44 0.98 1.89
N ALA A 202 -3.97 -0.15 2.35
CA ALA A 202 -3.95 -1.38 1.57
C ALA A 202 -5.25 -2.15 1.67
N CYS A 203 -5.76 -2.57 0.52
CA CYS A 203 -6.79 -3.59 0.48
C CYS A 203 -6.10 -4.97 0.50
N GLY A 204 -6.78 -6.04 0.90
CA GLY A 204 -6.19 -7.38 0.97
C GLY A 204 -4.89 -7.48 1.77
N ASN A 205 -4.95 -7.46 3.11
CA ASN A 205 -3.77 -7.66 3.95
C ASN A 205 -3.63 -9.12 4.43
N GLY A 206 -2.55 -9.80 4.04
CA GLY A 206 -2.19 -11.17 4.42
C GLY A 206 -2.85 -12.29 3.61
N LEU A 207 -2.25 -13.49 3.67
CA LEU A 207 -2.79 -14.73 3.09
C LEU A 207 -3.54 -15.57 4.14
N LEU A 208 -4.35 -16.53 3.67
CA LEU A 208 -4.98 -17.58 4.50
C LEU A 208 -3.89 -18.36 5.25
N VAL A 209 -3.93 -18.36 6.59
CA VAL A 209 -3.00 -19.14 7.43
C VAL A 209 -3.77 -20.26 8.14
N THR A 210 -3.36 -21.51 7.92
CA THR A 210 -3.70 -22.66 8.75
C THR A 210 -2.45 -23.11 9.50
N GLY A 211 -2.32 -22.77 10.79
CA GLY A 211 -1.16 -23.15 11.61
C GLY A 211 -0.99 -22.31 12.88
N GLY A 212 -0.23 -22.83 13.84
CA GLY A 212 0.08 -22.15 15.11
C GLY A 212 1.05 -20.98 14.94
N PHE A 213 0.81 -19.91 15.69
CA PHE A 213 1.54 -18.64 15.66
C PHE A 213 2.63 -18.62 16.73
N SER A 214 3.88 -18.36 16.37
CA SER A 214 4.97 -18.11 17.32
C SER A 214 5.62 -16.75 17.05
N ILE A 215 5.68 -15.91 18.08
CA ILE A 215 6.41 -14.64 18.05
C ILE A 215 7.83 -14.89 18.55
N GLY A 216 8.82 -14.77 17.67
CA GLY A 216 10.23 -14.79 18.04
C GLY A 216 10.75 -13.37 18.33
N ILE A 217 11.12 -13.08 19.56
CA ILE A 217 11.74 -11.78 19.91
C ILE A 217 13.26 -11.97 19.94
N GLY A 218 13.93 -11.59 18.84
CA GLY A 218 15.39 -11.62 18.71
C GLY A 218 16.06 -10.25 18.97
N SER A 219 17.38 -10.22 19.05
CA SER A 219 18.19 -9.01 19.34
C SER A 219 18.29 -7.99 18.21
N GLY A 220 17.87 -8.32 16.98
CA GLY A 220 17.91 -7.43 15.80
C GLY A 220 16.59 -6.76 15.40
N GLY A 221 15.58 -6.74 16.27
CA GLY A 221 14.22 -6.25 15.96
C GLY A 221 13.13 -7.28 16.30
N VAL A 222 11.91 -7.08 15.83
CA VAL A 222 10.91 -8.17 15.79
C VAL A 222 11.29 -9.04 14.59
N GLY A 223 11.79 -10.25 14.85
CA GLY A 223 12.04 -11.22 13.81
C GLY A 223 10.82 -12.12 13.67
N PHE A 224 10.07 -12.00 12.58
CA PHE A 224 9.04 -13.00 12.26
C PHE A 224 9.74 -14.25 11.72
N GLY A 225 10.11 -15.15 12.62
CA GLY A 225 10.53 -16.49 12.24
C GLY A 225 9.30 -17.38 12.09
N ALA A 226 8.93 -17.71 10.85
CA ALA A 226 8.39 -19.06 10.65
C ALA A 226 9.55 -20.00 10.97
N THR A 227 9.37 -20.93 11.91
CA THR A 227 10.34 -22.00 12.12
C THR A 227 10.71 -22.59 10.75
N PRO A 228 12.01 -22.67 10.37
CA PRO A 228 12.38 -23.35 9.14
C PRO A 228 11.86 -24.78 9.23
N GLY A 229 10.79 -25.09 8.49
CA GLY A 229 10.16 -26.40 8.48
C GLY A 229 8.66 -26.47 8.78
N SER A 230 7.97 -25.43 9.26
CA SER A 230 6.51 -25.56 9.47
C SER A 230 5.70 -24.26 9.36
N SER A 231 5.27 -23.99 8.12
CA SER A 231 3.93 -23.55 7.69
C SER A 231 3.92 -22.37 6.69
N LYS A 232 3.23 -22.62 5.57
CA LYS A 232 3.11 -21.79 4.37
C LYS A 232 2.13 -20.62 4.59
N GLY A 233 2.52 -19.59 5.34
CA GLY A 233 1.70 -18.37 5.50
C GLY A 233 2.57 -17.11 5.47
N LYS A 234 2.48 -16.30 4.40
CA LYS A 234 3.02 -14.94 4.40
C LYS A 234 1.97 -14.01 5.02
N TYR A 235 2.33 -13.32 6.11
CA TYR A 235 1.48 -12.31 6.74
C TYR A 235 1.68 -10.96 6.05
N GLY A 236 0.62 -10.17 5.95
CA GLY A 236 0.72 -8.76 5.59
C GLY A 236 0.85 -7.90 6.85
N LEU A 237 1.84 -7.02 6.85
CA LEU A 237 2.18 -6.14 7.97
C LEU A 237 2.00 -4.68 7.57
N ILE A 238 1.23 -3.93 8.37
CA ILE A 238 1.07 -2.49 8.25
C ILE A 238 1.38 -1.86 9.60
N GLU A 239 2.41 -1.01 9.67
CA GLU A 239 2.77 -0.35 10.92
C GLU A 239 3.11 1.12 10.72
N TYR A 240 2.78 1.94 11.71
CA TYR A 240 3.09 3.35 11.71
C TYR A 240 2.58 4.05 10.44
N CYS A 241 1.34 3.78 10.05
CA CYS A 241 0.73 4.34 8.85
C CYS A 241 -0.52 5.16 9.20
N TYR A 242 -0.83 6.18 8.42
CA TYR A 242 -2.10 6.90 8.56
C TYR A 242 -2.74 7.21 7.21
N SER A 243 -4.05 7.41 7.19
CA SER A 243 -4.77 7.76 5.97
C SER A 243 -5.76 8.87 6.23
N GLU A 244 -5.57 10.00 5.55
CA GLU A 244 -6.55 11.06 5.39
C GLU A 244 -7.40 10.86 4.12
N ALA A 245 -7.06 9.86 3.29
CA ALA A 245 -7.67 9.66 2.00
C ALA A 245 -9.19 9.43 2.05
N SER A 246 -9.87 9.90 1.01
CA SER A 246 -11.28 9.57 0.77
C SER A 246 -11.38 8.21 0.09
N VAL A 247 -12.23 7.33 0.63
CA VAL A 247 -12.33 5.93 0.19
C VAL A 247 -13.74 5.66 -0.32
N PHE A 248 -13.84 5.22 -1.58
CA PHE A 248 -15.11 4.90 -2.25
C PHE A 248 -15.07 3.47 -2.80
N SER A 249 -16.06 2.65 -2.46
CA SER A 249 -16.13 1.27 -2.97
C SER A 249 -17.55 0.74 -3.14
N SER A 250 -17.71 -0.34 -3.89
CA SER A 250 -18.98 -1.10 -3.94
C SER A 250 -19.02 -2.33 -3.03
N GLY A 251 -17.87 -2.75 -2.52
CA GLY A 251 -17.67 -3.70 -1.44
C GLY A 251 -17.29 -2.99 -0.14
N ASN A 252 -16.66 -3.69 0.80
CA ASN A 252 -16.23 -3.08 2.06
C ASN A 252 -15.18 -1.98 1.84
N ALA A 253 -15.30 -0.89 2.59
CA ALA A 253 -14.32 0.18 2.68
C ALA A 253 -13.73 0.26 4.09
N GLY A 254 -12.40 0.26 4.17
CA GLY A 254 -11.64 0.39 5.42
C GLY A 254 -10.84 1.68 5.47
N GLY A 255 -10.81 2.34 6.64
CA GLY A 255 -10.05 3.58 6.82
C GLY A 255 -8.55 3.42 6.56
N ILE A 256 -7.98 2.30 7.02
CA ILE A 256 -6.59 1.92 6.76
C ILE A 256 -6.48 0.65 5.94
N VAL A 257 -7.22 -0.38 6.33
CA VAL A 257 -7.07 -1.72 5.75
C VAL A 257 -8.39 -2.45 5.62
N VAL A 258 -8.52 -3.20 4.53
CA VAL A 258 -9.51 -4.27 4.38
C VAL A 258 -8.73 -5.59 4.30
N PHE A 259 -8.94 -6.51 5.24
CA PHE A 259 -8.28 -7.82 5.22
C PHE A 259 -8.93 -8.74 4.19
N ALA A 260 -8.12 -9.64 3.63
CA ALA A 260 -8.63 -10.69 2.76
C ALA A 260 -9.67 -11.58 3.48
N PRO A 261 -10.65 -12.15 2.78
CA PRO A 261 -11.54 -13.15 3.34
C PRO A 261 -10.75 -14.32 3.97
N GLY A 262 -10.93 -14.56 5.27
CA GLY A 262 -10.16 -15.56 6.01
C GLY A 262 -8.68 -15.23 6.24
N GLY A 263 -8.20 -14.09 5.75
CA GLY A 263 -6.83 -13.61 5.93
C GLY A 263 -6.55 -13.20 7.38
N THR A 264 -5.28 -13.32 7.77
CA THR A 264 -4.77 -12.79 9.03
C THR A 264 -3.66 -11.80 8.71
N GLY A 265 -3.78 -10.57 9.21
CA GLY A 265 -2.73 -9.57 9.05
C GLY A 265 -2.49 -8.80 10.34
N ILE A 266 -1.35 -8.13 10.38
CA ILE A 266 -0.88 -7.38 11.53
C ILE A 266 -1.01 -5.88 11.24
N LEU A 267 -1.63 -5.15 12.15
CA LEU A 267 -1.80 -3.70 12.07
C LEU A 267 -1.38 -3.06 13.40
N ASN A 268 -0.31 -2.27 13.40
CA ASN A 268 0.17 -1.62 14.63
C ASN A 268 0.31 -0.11 14.44
N ASN A 269 0.02 0.64 15.51
CA ASN A 269 0.25 2.08 15.61
C ASN A 269 -0.13 2.83 14.32
N SER A 270 -1.32 2.54 13.83
CA SER A 270 -1.83 3.08 12.56
C SER A 270 -3.16 3.78 12.78
N VAL A 271 -3.42 4.81 11.98
CA VAL A 271 -4.44 5.82 12.32
C VAL A 271 -5.35 6.15 11.15
N ALA A 272 -6.65 5.94 11.33
CA ALA A 272 -7.66 6.39 10.37
C ALA A 272 -8.02 7.87 10.62
N LEU A 273 -7.66 8.74 9.66
CA LEU A 273 -7.96 10.17 9.62
C LEU A 273 -8.85 10.53 8.41
N ASN A 274 -9.50 9.52 7.82
CA ASN A 274 -10.12 9.63 6.50
C ASN A 274 -11.12 10.79 6.42
N ARG A 275 -11.06 11.59 5.34
CA ARG A 275 -12.04 12.65 5.09
C ARG A 275 -13.46 12.12 4.87
N LEU A 276 -13.57 10.95 4.24
CA LEU A 276 -14.84 10.33 3.86
C LEU A 276 -14.61 8.85 3.57
N ILE A 277 -15.51 8.00 4.07
CA ILE A 277 -15.58 6.59 3.69
C ILE A 277 -17.01 6.32 3.20
N GLU A 278 -17.15 6.08 1.90
CA GLU A 278 -18.44 5.83 1.25
C GLU A 278 -18.46 4.45 0.60
N VAL A 279 -19.58 3.76 0.77
CA VAL A 279 -19.83 2.47 0.13
C VAL A 279 -21.16 2.48 -0.60
N ARG A 280 -21.16 2.09 -1.88
CA ARG A 280 -22.36 1.97 -2.72
C ARG A 280 -22.45 0.56 -3.31
N GLY A 281 -23.18 -0.33 -2.65
CA GLY A 281 -23.14 -1.74 -3.01
C GLY A 281 -24.40 -2.53 -2.66
N ALA A 282 -24.78 -3.44 -3.56
CA ALA A 282 -25.97 -4.30 -3.42
C ALA A 282 -25.72 -5.63 -2.65
N GLY A 283 -24.58 -5.77 -1.96
CA GLY A 283 -24.20 -7.01 -1.27
C GLY A 283 -25.19 -7.39 -0.14
N LYS A 284 -25.33 -8.69 0.13
CA LYS A 284 -26.09 -9.22 1.29
C LYS A 284 -25.18 -10.13 2.13
N PRO A 285 -24.82 -9.77 3.38
CA PRO A 285 -25.16 -8.52 4.06
C PRO A 285 -24.55 -7.30 3.36
N LEU A 286 -25.15 -6.12 3.59
CA LEU A 286 -24.68 -4.87 3.01
C LEU A 286 -23.20 -4.61 3.37
N PRO A 287 -22.38 -4.20 2.40
CA PRO A 287 -20.99 -3.87 2.64
C PRO A 287 -20.81 -2.80 3.74
N LYS A 288 -19.65 -2.84 4.40
CA LYS A 288 -19.33 -1.99 5.55
C LYS A 288 -18.45 -0.82 5.12
N ALA A 289 -18.83 0.39 5.51
CA ALA A 289 -17.96 1.56 5.57
C ALA A 289 -17.48 1.70 7.02
N SER A 290 -16.16 1.69 7.25
CA SER A 290 -15.61 1.68 8.60
C SER A 290 -14.24 2.34 8.66
N PRO A 291 -13.97 3.19 9.67
CA PRO A 291 -12.62 3.67 9.92
C PRO A 291 -11.72 2.53 10.43
N PHE A 292 -12.31 1.55 11.11
CA PHE A 292 -11.63 0.38 11.64
C PHE A 292 -11.35 -0.66 10.54
N PRO A 293 -10.36 -1.55 10.76
CA PRO A 293 -10.09 -2.65 9.87
C PRO A 293 -11.33 -3.51 9.58
N VAL A 294 -11.55 -3.84 8.30
CA VAL A 294 -12.73 -4.59 7.85
C VAL A 294 -12.34 -5.94 7.27
N GLY A 295 -13.12 -6.98 7.56
CA GLY A 295 -12.85 -8.34 7.07
C GLY A 295 -11.75 -9.05 7.83
N GLY A 296 -11.51 -10.33 7.50
CA GLY A 296 -10.44 -11.16 8.05
C GLY A 296 -10.32 -11.16 9.59
N LYS A 297 -9.14 -11.55 10.08
CA LYS A 297 -8.75 -11.45 11.49
C LYS A 297 -7.59 -10.47 11.65
N MET A 298 -7.79 -9.44 12.46
CA MET A 298 -6.71 -8.56 12.90
C MET A 298 -5.95 -9.21 14.04
N VAL A 299 -4.62 -9.24 13.94
CA VAL A 299 -3.72 -9.59 15.03
C VAL A 299 -2.88 -8.35 15.38
N LEU A 300 -2.76 -8.05 16.66
CA LEU A 300 -1.81 -7.06 17.15
C LEU A 300 -0.56 -7.79 17.58
N SER A 301 0.63 -7.35 17.14
CA SER A 301 1.87 -8.06 17.48
C SER A 301 2.34 -7.79 18.92
N HIS A 302 1.76 -6.78 19.59
CA HIS A 302 2.08 -6.45 20.98
C HIS A 302 0.83 -5.97 21.77
N PRO A 303 0.72 -6.26 23.09
CA PRO A 303 -0.38 -5.80 23.93
C PRO A 303 -0.56 -4.27 23.99
N ASN A 304 0.53 -3.52 23.85
CA ASN A 304 0.54 -2.06 23.92
C ASN A 304 0.27 -1.37 22.58
N PHE A 305 0.17 -2.12 21.49
CA PHE A 305 -0.16 -1.54 20.19
C PHE A 305 -1.66 -1.24 20.12
N GLN A 306 -1.95 -0.07 19.58
CA GLN A 306 -3.28 0.50 19.49
C GLN A 306 -3.58 0.85 18.03
N PHE A 307 -4.88 0.88 17.73
CA PHE A 307 -5.40 1.46 16.50
C PHE A 307 -6.05 2.78 16.86
N TYR A 308 -5.62 3.88 16.24
CA TYR A 308 -6.19 5.19 16.52
C TYR A 308 -7.14 5.63 15.41
N TYR A 309 -8.09 6.49 15.73
CA TYR A 309 -9.01 7.01 14.72
C TYR A 309 -9.57 8.37 15.11
N LEU A 310 -9.83 9.18 14.09
CA LEU A 310 -10.57 10.42 14.24
C LEU A 310 -12.05 10.10 14.48
N GLU A 311 -12.62 10.72 15.52
CA GLU A 311 -14.05 10.65 15.78
C GLU A 311 -14.84 11.39 14.71
N ASN A 312 -16.06 10.94 14.45
CA ASN A 312 -16.99 11.59 13.52
C ASN A 312 -16.48 11.66 12.07
N ILE A 313 -15.62 10.71 11.65
CA ILE A 313 -15.34 10.49 10.22
C ILE A 313 -16.69 10.31 9.49
N PRO A 314 -16.96 11.03 8.39
CA PRO A 314 -18.15 10.82 7.58
C PRO A 314 -18.17 9.40 7.00
N LEU A 315 -19.20 8.63 7.36
CA LEU A 315 -19.42 7.26 6.89
C LEU A 315 -20.77 7.19 6.18
N HIS A 316 -20.74 6.89 4.88
CA HIS A 316 -21.95 6.74 4.08
C HIS A 316 -22.05 5.35 3.48
N ARG A 317 -23.24 4.77 3.53
CA ARG A 317 -23.51 3.42 3.02
C ARG A 317 -24.82 3.46 2.26
N TYR A 318 -24.79 3.03 1.01
CA TYR A 318 -25.97 2.96 0.16
C TYR A 318 -26.21 1.52 -0.26
N ASP A 319 -27.49 1.11 -0.28
CA ASP A 319 -27.89 -0.19 -0.80
C ASP A 319 -27.93 -0.22 -2.33
N GLY A 320 -28.38 -1.34 -2.91
CA GLY A 320 -28.47 -1.48 -4.37
C GLY A 320 -29.48 -0.58 -5.06
N ASN A 321 -30.28 0.19 -4.32
CA ASN A 321 -31.24 1.17 -4.83
C ASN A 321 -30.83 2.62 -4.49
N ASP A 322 -29.56 2.84 -4.12
CA ASP A 322 -29.02 4.13 -3.68
C ASP A 322 -29.74 4.73 -2.45
N VAL A 323 -30.36 3.89 -1.62
CA VAL A 323 -30.95 4.34 -0.36
C VAL A 323 -29.89 4.30 0.73
N GLU A 324 -29.67 5.45 1.38
CA GLU A 324 -28.71 5.56 2.48
C GLU A 324 -29.14 4.71 3.68
N GLN A 325 -28.18 3.99 4.22
CA GLN A 325 -28.34 3.06 5.33
C GLN A 325 -27.55 3.57 6.52
N PRO A 326 -28.04 3.35 7.75
CA PRO A 326 -27.35 3.82 8.94
C PRO A 326 -25.93 3.22 9.04
N PRO A 327 -24.98 3.97 9.63
CA PRO A 327 -23.63 3.47 9.84
C PRO A 327 -23.66 2.24 10.75
N VAL A 328 -22.74 1.31 10.50
CA VAL A 328 -22.57 0.14 11.38
C VAL A 328 -21.82 0.60 12.62
N LYS A 329 -22.43 0.44 13.80
CA LYS A 329 -21.71 0.64 15.07
C LYS A 329 -20.67 -0.46 15.22
N LEU A 330 -19.40 -0.07 15.17
CA LEU A 330 -18.26 -0.95 15.39
C LEU A 330 -17.54 -0.51 16.65
N SER A 331 -17.03 -1.48 17.42
CA SER A 331 -16.28 -1.23 18.65
C SER A 331 -15.13 -2.24 18.73
N PRO A 332 -14.06 -2.06 17.95
CA PRO A 332 -12.95 -2.99 17.96
C PRO A 332 -12.19 -2.91 19.28
N LYS A 333 -11.62 -4.04 19.70
CA LYS A 333 -10.70 -4.06 20.84
C LYS A 333 -9.50 -3.17 20.54
N ARG A 334 -9.12 -2.32 21.50
CA ARG A 334 -7.94 -1.41 21.43
C ARG A 334 -8.00 -0.36 20.33
N ALA A 335 -9.21 -0.01 19.88
CA ALA A 335 -9.43 1.23 19.15
C ALA A 335 -9.42 2.41 20.13
N VAL A 336 -8.60 3.41 19.87
CA VAL A 336 -8.42 4.59 20.73
C VAL A 336 -8.84 5.84 19.98
N PRO A 337 -9.84 6.59 20.48
CA PRO A 337 -10.28 7.84 19.86
C PRO A 337 -9.18 8.90 19.96
N LEU A 338 -8.94 9.67 18.91
CA LEU A 338 -7.88 10.69 18.94
C LEU A 338 -8.14 11.81 19.94
N SER A 339 -9.40 12.13 20.27
CA SER A 339 -9.72 13.12 21.32
C SER A 339 -9.22 12.71 22.72
N THR A 340 -8.88 11.44 22.92
CA THR A 340 -8.33 10.94 24.19
C THR A 340 -6.81 11.00 24.26
N THR A 341 -6.16 11.46 23.18
CA THR A 341 -4.70 11.54 23.05
C THR A 341 -4.24 13.00 22.95
N GLN A 342 -3.01 13.31 23.36
CA GLN A 342 -2.41 14.60 23.04
C GLN A 342 -1.91 14.59 21.58
N GLU A 343 -1.80 15.76 20.94
CA GLU A 343 -1.51 15.89 19.50
C GLU A 343 -0.25 15.11 19.04
N GLU A 344 0.77 14.93 19.88
CA GLU A 344 1.97 14.14 19.53
C GLU A 344 1.93 12.71 20.06
N SER A 345 0.99 12.37 20.95
CA SER A 345 1.02 11.13 21.74
C SER A 345 0.47 9.91 20.99
N TRP A 346 -0.42 10.10 20.01
CA TRP A 346 -1.00 8.97 19.25
C TRP A 346 0.03 8.25 18.37
N TRP A 347 1.23 8.80 18.19
CA TRP A 347 2.37 8.11 17.56
C TRP A 347 3.41 7.60 18.55
N ARG A 348 3.45 8.17 19.75
CA ARG A 348 4.38 7.74 20.79
C ARG A 348 3.87 6.43 21.38
N LEU A 349 4.79 5.51 21.68
CA LEU A 349 4.44 4.34 22.49
C LEU A 349 3.99 4.80 23.89
N PRO A 350 3.15 4.03 24.61
CA PRO A 350 2.75 4.39 25.96
C PRO A 350 3.96 4.68 26.87
N ASP A 351 3.84 5.70 27.72
CA ASP A 351 4.90 6.19 28.60
C ASP A 351 5.57 5.04 29.38
N GLY A 352 6.88 4.86 29.20
CA GLY A 352 7.67 3.82 29.88
C GLY A 352 7.94 2.55 29.05
N ALA A 353 7.27 2.35 27.91
CA ALA A 353 7.64 1.28 26.96
C ALA A 353 9.02 1.53 26.33
N ASP A 354 9.38 2.80 26.13
CA ASP A 354 10.67 3.31 25.69
C ASP A 354 11.85 2.92 26.61
N LYS A 355 11.65 2.94 27.94
CA LYS A 355 12.71 2.71 28.94
C LYS A 355 13.14 1.25 29.07
N ASN A 356 12.25 0.30 28.73
CA ASN A 356 12.54 -1.13 28.72
C ASN A 356 13.05 -1.62 27.35
N ILE A 357 13.04 -0.74 26.33
CA ILE A 357 13.58 -0.96 24.98
C ILE A 357 15.05 -0.53 24.89
N LYS A 358 15.79 -0.45 26.01
CA LYS A 358 17.21 -0.07 26.04
C LYS A 358 18.17 -0.99 25.27
N LYS A 359 17.71 -2.10 24.69
CA LYS A 359 18.50 -2.98 23.80
C LYS A 359 18.13 -2.90 22.31
N LYS A 360 17.27 -1.97 21.86
CA LYS A 360 16.88 -1.87 20.44
C LYS A 360 16.67 -0.41 19.98
N MET A 361 17.75 0.27 19.62
CA MET A 361 17.71 1.50 18.79
C MET A 361 17.32 1.14 17.34
N ILE A 362 16.03 1.04 17.00
CA ILE A 362 15.53 1.10 15.59
C ILE A 362 14.14 1.78 15.44
N ALA A 363 13.32 2.00 16.48
CA ALA A 363 11.91 2.37 16.24
C ALA A 363 11.33 3.39 17.23
N PHE A 364 11.95 4.56 17.38
CA PHE A 364 11.14 5.74 17.68
C PHE A 364 10.79 6.39 16.34
N PRO A 365 9.50 6.47 15.97
CA PRO A 365 9.12 6.94 14.64
C PRO A 365 9.52 8.40 14.40
N PHE A 366 9.75 9.18 15.45
CA PHE A 366 10.00 10.62 15.36
C PHE A 366 11.44 11.00 15.69
N GLY A 367 11.98 11.94 14.93
CA GLY A 367 13.28 12.52 15.17
C GLY A 367 13.51 13.73 14.27
N THR A 368 14.72 14.26 14.32
CA THR A 368 15.13 15.46 13.58
C THR A 368 16.25 15.17 12.59
N ASP A 369 16.52 13.91 12.30
CA ASP A 369 17.54 13.45 11.36
C ASP A 369 17.03 12.30 10.50
N ASP A 370 17.84 11.88 9.53
CA ASP A 370 17.53 10.84 8.54
C ASP A 370 17.41 9.43 9.14
N THR A 371 17.74 9.24 10.41
CA THR A 371 17.54 7.97 11.12
C THR A 371 16.12 7.82 11.65
N ALA A 372 15.35 8.92 11.67
CA ALA A 372 13.95 8.91 12.06
C ALA A 372 13.03 9.09 10.84
N PRO A 373 12.04 8.20 10.64
CA PRO A 373 11.19 8.26 9.46
C PRO A 373 10.20 9.43 9.49
N TRP A 374 9.75 9.86 10.68
CA TRP A 374 8.76 10.92 10.86
C TRP A 374 9.35 12.15 11.56
N GLN A 375 8.75 13.29 11.25
CA GLN A 375 8.91 14.54 11.97
C GLN A 375 7.52 15.15 12.20
N TRP A 376 7.36 15.91 13.28
CA TRP A 376 6.10 16.61 13.56
C TRP A 376 6.05 17.93 12.79
N ASP A 377 5.05 18.06 11.90
CA ASP A 377 4.71 19.31 11.24
C ASP A 377 3.79 20.10 12.17
N SER A 378 4.34 21.10 12.86
CA SER A 378 3.60 21.94 13.83
C SER A 378 2.56 22.84 13.17
N GLN A 379 2.73 23.18 11.88
CA GLN A 379 1.78 24.01 11.15
C GLN A 379 0.55 23.19 10.75
N ARG A 380 0.77 21.98 10.23
CA ARG A 380 -0.31 21.07 9.82
C ARG A 380 -0.82 20.20 10.97
N LYS A 381 -0.18 20.26 12.14
CA LYS A 381 -0.47 19.46 13.33
C LYS A 381 -0.56 17.96 13.03
N ARG A 382 0.43 17.47 12.29
CA ARG A 382 0.49 16.06 11.89
C ARG A 382 1.92 15.56 11.68
N PRO A 383 2.14 14.25 11.67
CA PRO A 383 3.40 13.66 11.21
C PRO A 383 3.55 13.84 9.71
N VAL A 384 4.75 14.20 9.30
CA VAL A 384 5.19 14.11 7.90
C VAL A 384 6.50 13.34 7.86
N LEU A 385 6.84 12.78 6.71
CA LEU A 385 8.10 12.05 6.59
C LEU A 385 9.27 13.02 6.62
N TYR A 386 10.38 12.61 7.22
CA TYR A 386 11.56 13.46 7.40
C TYR A 386 12.05 14.06 6.07
N TRP A 387 12.09 13.24 5.00
CA TRP A 387 12.49 13.69 3.67
C TRP A 387 11.56 14.74 3.05
N GLU A 388 10.32 14.88 3.52
CA GLU A 388 9.41 15.92 3.03
C GLU A 388 9.78 17.32 3.51
N ILE A 389 10.45 17.42 4.66
CA ILE A 389 10.90 18.69 5.23
C ILE A 389 12.33 18.98 4.79
N ALA A 390 13.20 17.97 4.75
CA ALA A 390 14.60 18.15 4.34
C ALA A 390 14.76 18.65 2.90
N ASN A 391 13.79 18.39 2.03
CA ASN A 391 13.79 18.77 0.62
C ASN A 391 12.95 20.05 0.32
N GLN A 392 12.41 20.72 1.34
CA GLN A 392 11.79 22.06 1.23
C GLN A 392 12.81 23.14 1.55
#